data_AF-A0A1X0Q817-F1
#
_entry.id   AF-A0A1X0Q817-F1
#
_cell.length_a   1.000
_cell.length_b   1.000
_cell.length_c   1.000
_cell.angle_alpha   90.00
_cell.angle_beta   90.00
_cell.angle_gamma   90.00
#
_symmetry.space_group_name_H-M   'P 1'
#
loop_
_entity.id
_entity.type
_entity.pdbx_description
1 polymer ?
#
loop_
_entity_poly.entity_id
_entity_poly.type
_entity_poly.pdbx_seq_one_letter_code
_entity_poly.pdbx_strand_id
1 'polypeptide(L)'
;MKDETLKKIIFSDEVIINLFTSNGVRYVRYYIRERHNSKNIVPTVKHERGCVIVRGCISYQGVGRLVFIENTMTGVVYKQILAKNLRQ
;
A
#
# COMPACT_ATOMS: atom_id res chain seq x y z
N MET A 1 -8.03 -4.27 26.17
CA MET A 1 -9.20 -4.74 25.39
C MET A 1 -9.36 -6.23 25.66
N LYS A 2 -10.57 -6.75 25.94
CA LYS A 2 -10.75 -8.19 26.21
C LYS A 2 -10.67 -8.97 24.89
N ASP A 3 -10.20 -10.22 24.91
CA ASP A 3 -10.10 -11.07 23.70
C ASP A 3 -11.43 -11.22 22.96
N GLU A 4 -12.54 -11.28 23.69
CA GLU A 4 -13.88 -11.34 23.11
C GLU A 4 -14.28 -10.06 22.35
N THR A 5 -13.67 -8.92 22.67
CA THR A 5 -13.86 -7.67 21.94
C THR A 5 -13.07 -7.68 20.63
N LEU A 6 -11.83 -8.20 20.65
CA LEU A 6 -10.99 -8.32 19.46
C LEU A 6 -11.63 -9.22 18.39
N LYS A 7 -12.30 -10.29 18.81
CA LYS A 7 -13.02 -11.22 17.91
C LYS A 7 -14.15 -10.56 17.09
N LYS A 8 -14.68 -9.43 17.55
CA LYS A 8 -15.80 -8.71 16.91
C LYS A 8 -15.36 -7.53 16.05
N ILE A 9 -14.09 -7.13 16.13
CA ILE A 9 -13.58 -5.95 15.41
C ILE A 9 -13.08 -6.38 14.03
N ILE A 10 -13.42 -5.58 13.02
CA ILE A 10 -12.88 -5.68 11.68
C ILE A 10 -12.01 -4.44 11.45
N PHE A 11 -10.73 -4.65 11.19
CA PHE A 11 -9.80 -3.60 10.79
C PHE A 11 -9.88 -3.44 9.27
N SER A 12 -9.88 -2.21 8.76
CA SER A 12 -9.87 -1.89 7.33
C SER A 12 -8.86 -0.78 7.11
N ASP A 13 -8.10 -0.87 6.02
CA ASP A 13 -7.17 0.17 5.59
C ASP A 13 -6.93 0.11 4.07
N GLU A 14 -6.34 1.17 3.55
CA GLU A 14 -5.92 1.31 2.16
C GLU A 14 -4.40 1.39 2.04
N VAL A 15 -3.84 0.61 1.12
CA VAL A 15 -2.40 0.60 0.83
C VAL A 15 -2.14 0.99 -0.61
N ILE A 16 -1.12 1.83 -0.81
CA ILE A 16 -0.61 2.19 -2.13
C ILE A 16 0.62 1.34 -2.41
N ILE A 17 0.54 0.50 -3.44
CA ILE A 17 1.63 -0.36 -3.88
C ILE A 17 2.23 0.23 -5.15
N ASN A 18 3.49 0.66 -5.06
CA ASN A 18 4.22 1.19 -6.21
C ASN A 18 4.82 0.05 -7.04
N LEU A 19 4.57 0.04 -8.36
CA LEU A 19 5.04 -0.98 -9.30
C LEU A 19 6.53 -0.84 -9.63
N PHE A 20 7.01 0.39 -9.82
CA PHE A 20 8.36 0.64 -10.33
C PHE A 20 9.34 1.17 -9.27
N THR A 21 8.83 1.70 -8.16
CA THR A 21 9.65 2.41 -7.17
C THR A 21 9.31 1.99 -5.75
N SER A 22 10.23 1.32 -5.09
CA SER A 22 10.14 1.08 -3.64
C SER A 22 10.53 2.37 -2.89
N ASN A 23 9.74 2.77 -1.89
CA ASN A 23 10.14 3.83 -0.94
C ASN A 23 11.26 3.37 0.02
N GLY A 24 11.70 2.12 -0.10
CA GLY A 24 12.77 1.55 0.71
C GLY A 24 14.15 2.12 0.38
N VAL A 25 15.03 2.08 1.38
CA VAL A 25 16.43 2.48 1.24
C VAL A 25 17.13 1.56 0.23
N ARG A 26 17.82 2.15 -0.72
CA ARG A 26 18.71 1.43 -1.65
C ARG A 26 20.15 1.66 -1.24
N TYR A 27 20.90 0.58 -1.09
CA TYR A 27 22.32 0.63 -0.77
C TYR A 27 23.15 0.54 -2.04
N VAL A 28 24.13 1.44 -2.18
CA VAL A 28 25.10 1.43 -3.28
C VAL A 28 26.50 1.41 -2.69
N ARG A 29 27.38 0.59 -3.26
CA ARG A 29 28.81 0.57 -2.93
C ARG A 29 29.59 1.31 -4.01
N TYR A 30 30.59 2.11 -3.61
CA TYR A 30 31.45 2.88 -4.50
C TYR A 30 32.84 3.08 -3.88
N TYR A 31 33.86 3.30 -4.71
CA TYR A 31 35.20 3.63 -4.24
C TYR A 31 35.30 5.10 -3.78
N ILE A 32 36.32 5.42 -2.97
CA ILE A 32 36.58 6.77 -2.49
C ILE A 32 36.60 7.75 -3.68
N ARG A 33 35.83 8.85 -3.56
CA ARG A 33 35.61 9.89 -4.59
C ARG A 33 34.73 9.52 -5.80
N GLU A 34 34.19 8.31 -5.87
CA GLU A 34 33.30 7.89 -6.99
C GLU A 34 31.81 7.96 -6.67
N ARG A 35 31.42 8.53 -5.52
CA ARG A 35 30.03 8.60 -5.05
C ARG A 35 29.06 9.19 -6.09
N HIS A 36 29.52 10.19 -6.84
CA HIS A 36 28.68 10.94 -7.78
C HIS A 36 28.75 10.44 -9.23
N ASN A 37 29.44 9.33 -9.48
CA ASN A 37 29.45 8.71 -10.80
C ASN A 37 28.03 8.20 -11.12
N SER A 38 27.55 8.43 -12.35
CA SER A 38 26.21 7.99 -12.77
C SER A 38 25.99 6.48 -12.64
N LYS A 39 27.06 5.68 -12.72
CA LYS A 39 27.04 4.23 -12.47
C LYS A 39 26.82 3.86 -11.00
N ASN A 40 27.12 4.77 -10.08
CA ASN A 40 27.09 4.59 -8.62
C ASN A 40 25.93 5.35 -7.96
N ILE A 41 24.99 5.90 -8.74
CA ILE A 41 23.80 6.56 -8.26
C ILE A 41 22.59 5.75 -8.74
N VAL A 42 21.62 5.54 -7.85
CA VAL A 42 20.33 4.99 -8.26
C VAL A 42 19.46 6.14 -8.82
N PRO A 43 19.04 6.09 -10.09
CA PRO A 43 18.13 7.08 -10.62
C PRO A 43 16.79 7.02 -9.88
N THR A 44 16.30 8.19 -9.47
CA THR A 44 14.94 8.32 -8.93
C THR A 44 14.00 8.59 -10.08
N VAL A 45 13.11 7.65 -10.37
CA VAL A 45 12.03 7.85 -11.34
C VAL A 45 10.88 8.56 -10.62
N LYS A 46 10.64 9.84 -10.92
CA LYS A 46 9.51 10.62 -10.40
C LYS A 46 8.26 10.47 -11.29
N HIS A 47 7.86 9.24 -11.59
CA HIS A 47 6.62 9.01 -12.34
C HIS A 47 5.53 8.45 -11.42
N GLU A 48 4.42 9.17 -11.33
CA GLU A 48 3.19 8.80 -10.61
C GLU A 48 2.38 7.68 -11.31
N ARG A 49 2.93 7.09 -12.38
CA ARG A 49 2.17 6.35 -13.40
C ARG A 49 2.14 4.83 -13.22
N GLY A 50 2.30 4.35 -11.99
CA GLY A 50 2.39 2.92 -11.73
C GLY A 50 2.17 2.53 -10.28
N CYS A 51 1.27 3.19 -9.56
CA CYS A 51 0.83 2.70 -8.27
C CYS A 51 -0.56 2.07 -8.37
N VAL A 52 -0.79 1.03 -7.57
CA VAL A 52 -2.08 0.39 -7.42
C VAL A 52 -2.54 0.62 -5.99
N ILE A 53 -3.75 1.13 -5.84
CA ILE A 53 -4.37 1.29 -4.53
C ILE A 53 -5.19 0.03 -4.26
N VAL A 54 -4.89 -0.63 -3.15
CA VAL A 54 -5.61 -1.81 -2.69
C VAL A 54 -6.22 -1.51 -1.34
N ARG A 55 -7.49 -1.88 -1.20
CA ARG A 55 -8.17 -1.85 0.09
C ARG A 55 -8.38 -3.26 0.59
N GLY A 56 -8.19 -3.48 1.88
CA GLY A 56 -8.45 -4.75 2.53
C GLY A 56 -9.08 -4.58 3.90
N CYS A 57 -9.58 -5.69 4.43
CA CYS A 57 -9.95 -5.79 5.84
C CYS A 57 -9.35 -7.05 6.47
N ILE A 58 -9.14 -7.01 7.78
CA ILE A 58 -8.63 -8.12 8.59
C ILE A 58 -9.50 -8.23 9.83
N SER A 59 -9.90 -9.45 10.17
CA SER A 59 -10.59 -9.77 11.41
C SER A 59 -9.84 -10.89 12.13
N TYR A 60 -10.32 -11.26 13.32
CA TYR A 60 -9.80 -12.42 14.04
C TYR A 60 -9.87 -13.72 13.23
N GLN A 61 -10.84 -13.84 12.32
CA GLN A 61 -11.01 -15.02 11.46
C GLN A 61 -10.04 -15.05 10.27
N GLY A 62 -9.37 -13.93 9.97
CA GLY A 62 -8.39 -13.82 8.91
C GLY A 62 -8.60 -12.60 8.00
N VAL A 63 -8.04 -12.69 6.80
CA VAL A 63 -8.06 -11.61 5.81
C VAL A 63 -9.39 -11.66 5.05
N GLY A 64 -10.06 -10.50 5.01
CA GLY A 64 -11.27 -10.31 4.20
C GLY A 64 -10.95 -10.00 2.74
N ARG A 65 -11.94 -9.47 2.02
CA ARG A 65 -11.81 -9.25 0.57
C ARG A 65 -10.86 -8.09 0.28
N LEU A 66 -9.86 -8.34 -0.57
CA LEU A 66 -9.04 -7.29 -1.19
C LEU A 66 -9.74 -6.71 -2.42
N VAL A 67 -9.74 -5.38 -2.53
CA VAL A 67 -10.38 -4.62 -3.60
C VAL A 67 -9.36 -3.69 -4.23
N PHE A 68 -9.15 -3.86 -5.54
CA PHE A 68 -8.36 -2.95 -6.34
C PHE A 68 -9.18 -1.70 -6.67
N ILE A 69 -8.57 -0.53 -6.47
CA ILE A 69 -9.19 0.77 -6.75
C ILE A 69 -8.46 1.38 -7.95
N GLU A 70 -9.16 1.46 -9.07
CA GLU A 70 -8.59 1.95 -10.34
C GLU A 70 -8.63 3.49 -10.48
N ASN A 71 -9.57 4.15 -9.79
CA ASN A 71 -9.82 5.58 -9.89
C ASN A 71 -9.47 6.32 -8.60
N THR A 72 -9.42 7.66 -8.65
CA THR A 72 -9.25 8.49 -7.45
C THR A 72 -10.30 8.13 -6.39
N MET A 73 -9.84 7.78 -5.19
CA MET A 73 -10.72 7.42 -4.08
C MET A 73 -11.48 8.65 -3.60
N THR A 74 -12.78 8.72 -3.93
CA THR A 74 -13.69 9.72 -3.37
C THR A 74 -14.49 9.11 -2.23
N GLY A 75 -15.03 9.95 -1.34
CA GLY A 75 -15.88 9.48 -0.23
C GLY A 75 -17.14 8.72 -0.69
N VAL A 76 -17.63 8.96 -1.91
CA VAL A 76 -18.76 8.24 -2.51
C VAL A 76 -18.34 6.83 -2.90
N VAL A 77 -17.24 6.70 -3.65
CA VAL A 77 -16.67 5.41 -4.06
C VAL A 77 -16.31 4.58 -2.82
N TYR A 78 -15.78 5.22 -1.78
CA TYR A 78 -15.45 4.57 -0.52
C TYR A 78 -16.66 3.91 0.15
N LYS A 79 -17.77 4.64 0.26
CA LYS A 79 -19.04 4.14 0.81
C LYS A 79 -19.60 2.99 0.00
N GLN A 80 -19.53 3.06 -1.33
CA GLN A 80 -19.98 1.98 -2.22
C GLN A 80 -19.14 0.70 -2.04
N ILE A 81 -17.81 0.84 -1.96
CA ILE A 81 -16.91 -0.29 -1.71
C ILE A 81 -17.16 -0.89 -0.33
N LEU A 82 -17.39 -0.07 0.69
CA LEU A 82 -17.78 -0.53 2.04
C LEU A 82 -19.06 -1.37 1.98
N ALA A 83 -20.14 -0.81 1.43
CA ALA A 83 -21.44 -1.47 1.38
C ALA A 83 -21.40 -2.81 0.61
N LYS A 84 -20.55 -2.90 -0.43
CA LYS A 84 -20.43 -4.12 -1.24
C LYS A 84 -19.59 -5.22 -0.60
N ASN A 85 -18.56 -4.86 0.18
CA ASN A 85 -17.50 -5.78 0.60
C ASN A 85 -17.45 -6.01 2.11
N LEU A 86 -17.98 -5.10 2.92
CA LEU A 86 -18.11 -5.27 4.36
C LEU A 86 -19.53 -5.80 4.65
N ARG A 87 -19.69 -7.13 4.62
CA ARG A 87 -20.92 -7.78 5.08
C ARG A 87 -20.79 -8.04 6.57
N GLN A 88 -21.75 -7.52 7.34
CA GLN A 88 -21.96 -7.91 8.74
C GLN A 88 -22.79 -9.18 8.81
#